data_AF-A0A9W6WMN8-F1
#
_entry.id   AF-A0A9W6WMN8-F1
#
_cell.length_a   1.000
_cell.length_b   1.000
_cell.length_c   1.000
_cell.angle_alpha   90.00
_cell.angle_beta   90.00
_cell.angle_gamma   90.00
#
_symmetry.space_group_name_H-M   'P 1'
#
loop_
_entity.id
_entity.type
_entity.pdbx_description
1 polymer ?
#
loop_
_entity_poly.entity_id
_entity_poly.type
_entity_poly.pdbx_seq_one_letter_code
_entity_poly.pdbx_strand_id
1 'polypeptide(L)'
;MLLILSFTPQGSPYFTDPAYREVKPEDYTPEIIATINYSAANDGSIYIIPMMGCAFGYLLSDVCADGIVVELAQREPLEIRGRTQTVIYTTRWVFTMLAYVLLGVCFNGKEYGGDFHFSLSFPMLMLIVTIVLAPILPISWFFLHEERNGFGAMNFSHYMHTLWDVIKTRAVYQYIAYQFFSGIFAQFTYVSKNPVMRNWANVSPVAEKNLLRDWGDICPMSTCVYAVAIWFAGNYGRNWDWRRTAAVTMVAYVAYVSLDAFCKLLTIWNIIRSPWFWLGTPILEQIPLGVIFIVSSFIIVELATEGHEGAMYGLLTAVYNLSIPFATAITRNVASLFDLSTERIQNDSTGVRTDMTITVLIMWTANLFSLVFLVMLPRQKEQTRAMKQLGGSSYFMGVVTVSYLMFALLWTTATSLLSIFESTSCLVIAGGNGCGKSSSS
;
A
#
# COMPACT_ATOMS: atom_id res chain seq x y z
N MET A 1 16.44 -13.44 -9.94
CA MET A 1 15.45 -12.58 -10.64
C MET A 1 16.02 -11.21 -10.98
N LEU A 2 16.49 -10.42 -10.00
CA LEU A 2 17.13 -9.12 -10.28
C LEU A 2 18.31 -9.19 -11.27
N LEU A 3 19.18 -10.20 -11.12
CA LEU A 3 20.26 -10.48 -12.09
C LEU A 3 19.75 -10.77 -13.51
N ILE A 4 18.64 -11.50 -13.65
CA ILE A 4 18.07 -11.81 -14.97
C ILE A 4 17.56 -10.52 -15.61
N LEU A 5 16.90 -9.67 -14.82
CA LEU A 5 16.39 -8.39 -15.26
C LEU A 5 17.50 -7.38 -15.61
N SER A 6 18.67 -7.45 -14.95
CA SER A 6 19.81 -6.60 -15.31
C SER A 6 20.43 -6.93 -16.67
N PHE A 7 20.22 -8.15 -17.19
CA PHE A 7 20.66 -8.56 -18.52
C PHE A 7 19.54 -8.55 -19.56
N THR A 8 18.31 -8.19 -19.17
CA THR A 8 17.18 -8.12 -20.10
C THR A 8 17.26 -6.78 -20.87
N PRO A 9 17.36 -6.78 -22.21
CA PRO A 9 17.41 -5.54 -22.98
C PRO A 9 16.13 -4.72 -22.78
N GLN A 10 16.26 -3.40 -22.78
CA GLN A 10 15.14 -2.48 -22.59
C GLN A 10 14.29 -2.41 -23.88
N GLY A 11 12.98 -2.60 -23.75
CA GLY A 11 12.02 -2.39 -24.84
C GLY A 11 11.94 -0.92 -25.27
N SER A 12 11.46 -0.67 -26.48
CA SER A 12 11.33 0.69 -27.00
C SER A 12 10.17 1.44 -26.32
N PRO A 13 10.33 2.75 -25.99
CA PRO A 13 9.32 3.51 -25.27
C PRO A 13 8.05 3.73 -26.11
N TYR A 14 6.91 3.94 -25.44
CA TYR A 14 5.62 4.22 -26.09
C TYR A 14 5.68 5.48 -26.98
N PHE A 15 6.30 6.55 -26.48
CA PHE A 15 6.63 7.73 -27.27
C PHE A 15 8.09 7.66 -27.70
N THR A 16 8.31 7.54 -29.01
CA THR A 16 9.63 7.56 -29.64
C THR A 16 10.26 8.96 -29.62
N ASP A 17 9.44 10.02 -29.72
CA ASP A 17 9.83 11.40 -29.43
C ASP A 17 9.21 11.88 -28.10
N PRO A 18 10.03 12.30 -27.12
CA PRO A 18 9.54 12.87 -25.86
C PRO A 18 8.63 14.10 -26.02
N ALA A 19 8.77 14.88 -27.10
CA ALA A 19 7.98 16.10 -27.33
C ALA A 19 6.49 15.80 -27.54
N TYR A 20 6.15 14.61 -28.05
CA TYR A 20 4.76 14.20 -28.29
C TYR A 20 3.97 13.95 -27.00
N ARG A 21 4.63 13.92 -25.83
CA ARG A 21 3.98 13.75 -24.51
C ARG A 21 3.16 14.96 -24.08
N GLU A 22 3.48 16.13 -24.60
CA GLU A 22 2.85 17.42 -24.23
C GLU A 22 1.73 17.82 -25.21
N VAL A 23 1.67 17.18 -26.38
CA VAL A 23 0.62 17.42 -27.38
C VAL A 23 -0.68 16.77 -26.90
N LYS A 24 -1.79 17.50 -27.03
CA LYS A 24 -3.11 16.96 -26.69
C LYS A 24 -3.52 15.88 -27.68
N PRO A 25 -4.24 14.83 -27.27
CA PRO A 25 -4.71 13.80 -28.18
C PRO A 25 -5.52 14.32 -29.38
N GLU A 26 -6.29 15.40 -29.20
CA GLU A 26 -7.05 16.06 -30.27
C GLU A 26 -6.15 16.71 -31.35
N ASP A 27 -4.92 17.08 -30.97
CA ASP A 27 -3.94 17.73 -31.84
C ASP A 27 -2.93 16.72 -32.43
N TYR A 28 -3.17 15.41 -32.25
CA TYR A 28 -2.30 14.38 -32.83
C TYR A 28 -2.41 14.37 -34.35
N THR A 29 -1.32 14.76 -35.00
CA THR A 29 -1.20 14.61 -36.45
C THR A 29 -1.08 13.12 -36.82
N PRO A 30 -1.46 12.73 -38.05
CA PRO A 30 -1.34 11.35 -38.51
C PRO A 30 0.10 10.79 -38.41
N GLU A 31 1.10 11.68 -38.48
CA GLU A 31 2.52 11.36 -38.35
C GLU A 31 2.93 11.01 -36.90
N ILE A 32 2.35 11.70 -35.91
CA ILE A 32 2.54 11.37 -34.49
C ILE A 32 1.93 10.00 -34.19
N ILE A 33 0.73 9.73 -34.70
CA ILE A 33 0.04 8.45 -34.51
C ILE A 33 0.86 7.28 -35.08
N ALA A 34 1.46 7.47 -36.26
CA ALA A 34 2.28 6.44 -36.91
C ALA A 34 3.61 6.16 -36.19
N THR A 35 4.10 7.09 -35.36
CA THR A 35 5.37 6.96 -34.62
C THR A 35 5.20 6.47 -33.18
N ILE A 36 3.96 6.36 -32.70
CA ILE A 36 3.63 5.79 -31.38
C ILE A 36 3.81 4.27 -31.40
N ASN A 37 4.56 3.75 -30.44
CA ASN A 37 4.73 2.32 -30.26
C ASN A 37 3.58 1.74 -29.40
N TYR A 38 2.50 1.33 -30.06
CA TYR A 38 1.37 0.66 -29.40
C TYR A 38 1.72 -0.71 -28.80
N SER A 39 2.73 -1.40 -29.33
CA SER A 39 3.19 -2.69 -28.79
C SER A 39 4.01 -2.58 -27.51
N ALA A 40 4.42 -1.37 -27.10
CA ALA A 40 5.17 -1.15 -25.86
C ALA A 40 4.44 -1.67 -24.60
N ALA A 41 3.10 -1.70 -24.62
CA ALA A 41 2.30 -2.26 -23.54
C ALA A 41 2.49 -3.79 -23.38
N ASN A 42 2.68 -4.51 -24.49
CA ASN A 42 2.86 -5.97 -24.51
C ASN A 42 4.26 -6.40 -24.05
N ASP A 43 5.28 -5.58 -24.34
CA ASP A 43 6.67 -5.80 -23.91
C ASP A 43 6.82 -5.77 -22.38
N GLY A 44 5.88 -5.13 -21.67
CA GLY A 44 5.85 -5.08 -20.20
C GLY A 44 5.79 -6.45 -19.54
N SER A 45 5.14 -7.43 -20.18
CA SER A 45 4.92 -8.79 -19.64
C SER A 45 6.21 -9.53 -19.29
N ILE A 46 7.29 -9.29 -20.04
CA ILE A 46 8.63 -9.87 -19.84
C ILE A 46 9.21 -9.47 -18.47
N TYR A 47 8.87 -8.27 -17.98
CA TYR A 47 9.33 -7.76 -16.68
C TYR A 47 8.39 -8.15 -15.52
N ILE A 48 7.09 -8.36 -15.79
CA ILE A 48 6.08 -8.65 -14.76
C ILE A 48 6.37 -9.98 -14.05
N ILE A 49 6.65 -11.05 -14.79
CA ILE A 49 6.82 -12.39 -14.19
C ILE A 49 8.04 -12.44 -13.24
N PRO A 50 9.25 -11.99 -13.62
CA PRO A 50 10.38 -11.98 -12.70
C PRO A 50 10.18 -11.02 -11.51
N MET A 51 9.49 -9.88 -11.72
CA MET A 51 9.13 -8.96 -10.64
C MET A 51 8.14 -9.58 -9.64
N MET A 52 7.18 -10.36 -10.12
CA MET A 52 6.27 -11.14 -9.26
C MET A 52 7.05 -12.16 -8.41
N GLY A 53 8.04 -12.83 -9.01
CA GLY A 53 8.97 -13.70 -8.28
C GLY A 53 9.80 -12.97 -7.21
N CYS A 54 10.31 -11.77 -7.53
CA CYS A 54 10.99 -10.90 -6.56
C CYS A 54 10.06 -10.52 -5.40
N ALA A 55 8.83 -10.10 -5.69
CA ALA A 55 7.86 -9.70 -4.68
C ALA A 55 7.50 -10.85 -3.74
N PHE A 56 7.34 -12.06 -4.27
CA PHE A 56 7.11 -13.26 -3.47
C PHE A 56 8.26 -13.55 -2.50
N GLY A 57 9.51 -13.50 -2.99
CA GLY A 57 10.69 -13.69 -2.15
C GLY A 57 10.84 -12.61 -1.07
N TYR A 58 10.58 -11.36 -1.43
CA TYR A 58 10.57 -10.23 -0.49
C TYR A 58 9.54 -10.45 0.63
N LEU A 59 8.29 -10.79 0.30
CA LEU A 59 7.24 -11.03 1.28
C LEU A 59 7.57 -12.19 2.22
N LEU A 60 8.14 -13.28 1.70
CA LEU A 60 8.56 -14.40 2.54
C LEU A 60 9.63 -13.98 3.55
N SER A 61 10.65 -13.25 3.09
CA SER A 61 11.72 -12.76 3.97
C SER A 61 11.20 -11.74 4.99
N ASP A 62 10.27 -10.88 4.60
CA ASP A 62 9.71 -9.83 5.45
C ASP A 62 8.89 -10.41 6.60
N VAL A 63 8.04 -11.40 6.31
CA VAL A 63 7.22 -12.07 7.34
C VAL A 63 8.08 -12.89 8.29
N CYS A 64 9.13 -13.57 7.80
CA CYS A 64 10.07 -14.29 8.68
C CYS A 64 10.82 -13.32 9.60
N ALA A 65 11.31 -12.20 9.06
CA ALA A 65 11.98 -11.18 9.87
C ALA A 65 11.03 -10.60 10.93
N ASP A 66 9.81 -10.23 10.54
CA ASP A 66 8.82 -9.68 11.47
C ASP A 66 8.38 -10.69 12.54
N GLY A 67 8.35 -12.00 12.22
CA GLY A 67 8.14 -13.06 13.21
C GLY A 67 9.21 -13.05 14.31
N ILE A 68 10.49 -12.98 13.92
CA ILE A 68 11.63 -12.85 14.86
C ILE A 68 11.51 -11.55 15.68
N VAL A 69 11.07 -10.45 15.06
CA VAL A 69 10.86 -9.19 15.77
C VAL A 69 9.79 -9.33 16.86
N VAL A 70 8.71 -10.07 16.60
CA VAL A 70 7.68 -10.34 17.62
C VAL A 70 8.30 -11.12 18.77
N GLU A 71 9.05 -12.18 18.48
CA GLU A 71 9.72 -13.00 19.49
C GLU A 71 10.63 -12.16 20.40
N LEU A 72 11.50 -11.34 19.79
CA LEU A 72 12.39 -10.45 20.53
C LEU A 72 11.61 -9.42 21.35
N ALA A 73 10.53 -8.87 20.80
CA ALA A 73 9.68 -7.92 21.51
C ALA A 73 8.94 -8.58 22.70
N GLN A 74 8.54 -9.85 22.60
CA GLN A 74 7.91 -10.55 23.72
C GLN A 74 8.86 -10.76 24.90
N ARG A 75 10.15 -11.02 24.62
CA ARG A 75 11.23 -11.15 25.62
C ARG A 75 11.55 -9.83 26.34
N GLU A 76 11.13 -8.67 25.82
CA GLU A 76 11.34 -7.37 26.47
C GLU A 76 10.45 -7.20 27.73
N PRO A 77 10.99 -6.58 28.81
CA PRO A 77 10.20 -6.14 29.96
C PRO A 77 9.01 -5.26 29.54
N LEU A 78 7.90 -5.39 30.26
CA LEU A 78 6.63 -4.74 29.92
C LEU A 78 6.73 -3.23 29.68
N GLU A 79 7.56 -2.54 30.46
CA GLU A 79 7.75 -1.09 30.38
C GLU A 79 8.46 -0.64 29.10
N ILE A 80 9.32 -1.48 28.53
CA ILE A 80 10.10 -1.17 27.32
C ILE A 80 9.62 -1.96 26.09
N ARG A 81 8.62 -2.83 26.25
CA ARG A 81 8.10 -3.72 25.22
C ARG A 81 7.63 -2.96 23.98
N GLY A 82 8.22 -3.32 22.83
CA GLY A 82 8.02 -2.66 21.54
C GLY A 82 9.19 -1.75 21.14
N ARG A 83 10.27 -1.69 21.94
CA ARG A 83 11.48 -0.91 21.60
C ARG A 83 12.19 -1.50 20.40
N THR A 84 12.40 -2.81 20.38
CA THR A 84 13.01 -3.51 19.24
C THR A 84 12.19 -3.29 17.96
N GLN A 85 10.86 -3.40 18.03
CA GLN A 85 9.97 -3.09 16.90
C GLN A 85 10.15 -1.65 16.39
N THR A 86 10.16 -0.68 17.30
CA THR A 86 10.33 0.74 16.93
C THR A 86 11.64 0.95 16.16
N VAL A 87 12.74 0.40 16.67
CA VAL A 87 14.06 0.55 16.03
C VAL A 87 14.10 -0.11 14.67
N ILE A 88 13.58 -1.33 14.55
CA ILE A 88 13.61 -2.08 13.29
C ILE A 88 12.72 -1.42 12.23
N TYR A 89 11.48 -1.06 12.56
CA TYR A 89 10.59 -0.39 11.61
C TYR A 89 11.08 1.01 11.24
N THR A 90 11.64 1.78 12.18
CA THR A 90 12.25 3.08 11.84
C THR A 90 13.41 2.87 10.84
N THR A 91 14.26 1.88 11.09
CA THR A 91 15.38 1.54 10.19
C THR A 91 14.88 1.13 8.81
N ARG A 92 13.86 0.25 8.73
CA ARG A 92 13.20 -0.16 7.49
C ARG A 92 12.78 1.06 6.67
N TRP A 93 12.04 1.99 7.27
CA TRP A 93 11.53 3.17 6.57
C TRP A 93 12.61 4.19 6.20
N VAL A 94 13.68 4.32 6.98
CA VAL A 94 14.84 5.15 6.59
C VAL A 94 15.54 4.58 5.35
N PHE A 95 15.76 3.27 5.26
CA PHE A 95 16.33 2.65 4.06
C PHE A 95 15.37 2.69 2.86
N THR A 96 14.06 2.57 3.10
CA THR A 96 13.04 2.80 2.07
C THR A 96 13.12 4.23 1.52
N MET A 97 13.29 5.23 2.38
CA MET A 97 13.50 6.63 1.96
C MET A 97 14.75 6.76 1.08
N LEU A 98 15.88 6.17 1.46
CA LEU A 98 17.10 6.21 0.65
C LEU A 98 16.91 5.56 -0.73
N ALA A 99 16.17 4.45 -0.79
CA ALA A 99 15.82 3.81 -2.06
C ALA A 99 14.94 4.72 -2.94
N TYR A 100 13.98 5.44 -2.35
CA TYR A 100 13.16 6.41 -3.09
C TYR A 100 13.95 7.63 -3.56
N VAL A 101 14.90 8.14 -2.76
CA VAL A 101 15.81 9.21 -3.20
C VAL A 101 16.64 8.76 -4.41
N LEU A 102 17.17 7.54 -4.36
CA LEU A 102 17.91 6.96 -5.48
C LEU A 102 17.03 6.87 -6.74
N LEU A 103 15.79 6.37 -6.63
CA LEU A 103 14.86 6.33 -7.76
C LEU A 103 14.52 7.71 -8.30
N GLY A 104 14.17 8.67 -7.43
CA GLY A 104 13.80 10.02 -7.82
C GLY A 104 14.93 10.75 -8.56
N VAL A 105 16.15 10.68 -8.05
CA VAL A 105 17.32 11.34 -8.67
C VAL A 105 17.75 10.63 -9.95
N CYS A 106 17.76 9.29 -9.97
CA CYS A 106 18.30 8.54 -11.10
C CYS A 106 17.32 8.36 -12.28
N PHE A 107 16.00 8.48 -12.07
CA PHE A 107 14.97 8.33 -13.11
C PHE A 107 14.32 9.67 -13.51
N ASN A 108 15.10 10.75 -13.49
CA ASN A 108 14.65 12.11 -13.80
C ASN A 108 15.17 12.66 -15.15
N GLY A 109 15.66 11.80 -16.04
CA GLY A 109 16.11 12.22 -17.37
C GLY A 109 14.97 12.50 -18.34
N LYS A 110 15.31 13.07 -19.51
CA LYS A 110 14.36 13.38 -20.60
C LYS A 110 13.53 12.17 -21.03
N GLU A 111 14.14 10.98 -21.08
CA GLU A 111 13.47 9.72 -21.42
C GLU A 111 12.32 9.40 -20.47
N TYR A 112 12.44 9.78 -19.20
CA TYR A 112 11.40 9.59 -18.21
C TYR A 112 10.48 10.82 -18.11
N GLY A 113 10.77 11.92 -18.80
CA GLY A 113 9.98 13.16 -18.76
C GLY A 113 10.41 14.12 -17.66
N GLY A 114 11.66 14.02 -17.20
CA GLY A 114 12.27 14.99 -16.30
C GLY A 114 13.29 15.89 -17.00
N ASP A 115 13.80 16.87 -16.26
CA ASP A 115 14.68 17.92 -16.79
C ASP A 115 16.17 17.57 -16.72
N PHE A 116 16.54 16.44 -16.10
CA PHE A 116 17.96 16.12 -15.88
C PHE A 116 18.61 15.61 -17.18
N HIS A 117 19.89 15.96 -17.34
CA HIS A 117 20.71 15.47 -18.46
C HIS A 117 21.13 14.00 -18.31
N PHE A 118 20.96 13.41 -17.13
CA PHE A 118 21.36 12.05 -16.79
C PHE A 118 20.13 11.23 -16.34
N SER A 119 20.07 9.99 -16.79
CA SER A 119 19.15 8.97 -16.26
C SER A 119 19.79 7.59 -16.30
N LEU A 120 19.43 6.76 -15.32
CA LEU A 120 19.74 5.34 -15.33
C LEU A 120 18.74 4.56 -16.18
N SER A 121 19.22 3.53 -16.86
CA SER A 121 18.36 2.53 -17.47
C SER A 121 17.82 1.56 -16.42
N PHE A 122 16.66 0.97 -16.69
CA PHE A 122 16.05 -0.01 -15.79
C PHE A 122 16.97 -1.21 -15.48
N PRO A 123 17.70 -1.82 -16.45
CA PRO A 123 18.63 -2.91 -16.16
C PRO A 123 19.80 -2.49 -15.28
N MET A 124 20.29 -1.25 -15.44
CA MET A 124 21.38 -0.71 -14.61
C MET A 124 20.95 -0.52 -13.15
N LEU A 125 19.71 -0.07 -12.90
CA LEU A 125 19.14 -0.05 -11.56
C LEU A 125 19.07 -1.46 -10.96
N MET A 126 18.59 -2.45 -11.72
CA MET A 126 18.49 -3.83 -11.23
C MET A 126 19.86 -4.42 -10.86
N LEU A 127 20.92 -4.04 -11.58
CA LEU A 127 22.29 -4.41 -11.26
C LEU A 127 22.74 -3.77 -9.93
N ILE A 128 22.50 -2.47 -9.74
CA ILE A 128 22.86 -1.75 -8.51
C ILE A 128 22.16 -2.39 -7.30
N VAL A 129 20.85 -2.64 -7.39
CA VAL A 129 20.09 -3.27 -6.31
C VAL A 129 20.62 -4.68 -6.03
N THR A 130 20.98 -5.45 -7.07
CA THR A 130 21.59 -6.76 -6.90
C THR A 130 22.89 -6.68 -6.11
N ILE A 131 23.79 -5.75 -6.45
CA ILE A 131 25.08 -5.58 -5.78
C ILE A 131 24.89 -5.23 -4.30
N VAL A 132 23.93 -4.35 -3.99
CA VAL A 132 23.62 -3.93 -2.61
C VAL A 132 23.02 -5.07 -1.79
N LEU A 133 22.19 -5.93 -2.40
CA LEU A 133 21.55 -7.07 -1.71
C LEU A 133 22.46 -8.30 -1.61
N ALA A 134 23.42 -8.48 -2.52
CA ALA A 134 24.35 -9.62 -2.52
C ALA A 134 25.04 -9.90 -1.17
N PRO A 135 25.57 -8.90 -0.43
CA PRO A 135 26.20 -9.14 0.87
C PRO A 135 25.21 -9.47 1.99
N ILE A 136 23.91 -9.16 1.85
CA ILE A 136 22.92 -9.44 2.89
C ILE A 136 22.71 -10.95 3.07
N LEU A 137 22.79 -11.73 1.98
CA LEU A 137 22.67 -13.19 2.04
C LEU A 137 23.72 -13.85 2.93
N PRO A 138 25.05 -13.68 2.72
CA PRO A 138 26.04 -14.25 3.62
C PRO A 138 25.95 -13.66 5.02
N ILE A 139 25.62 -12.37 5.18
CA ILE A 139 25.43 -11.79 6.51
C ILE A 139 24.31 -12.52 7.26
N SER A 140 23.15 -12.71 6.64
CA SER A 140 22.04 -13.44 7.25
C SER A 140 22.41 -14.90 7.56
N TRP A 141 23.16 -15.57 6.68
CA TRP A 141 23.57 -16.96 6.89
C TRP A 141 24.57 -17.13 8.04
N PHE A 142 25.53 -16.22 8.20
CA PHE A 142 26.58 -16.35 9.21
C PHE A 142 26.25 -15.69 10.55
N PHE A 143 25.48 -14.60 10.56
CA PHE A 143 25.20 -13.82 11.77
C PHE A 143 23.83 -14.09 12.39
N LEU A 144 22.86 -14.62 11.65
CA LEU A 144 21.57 -14.98 12.21
C LEU A 144 21.70 -16.33 12.93
N HIS A 145 21.80 -16.28 14.26
CA HIS A 145 21.76 -17.48 15.08
C HIS A 145 20.33 -17.74 15.54
N GLU A 146 19.71 -18.80 15.01
CA GLU A 146 18.40 -19.26 15.45
C GLU A 146 18.59 -20.34 16.52
N GLU A 147 18.04 -20.12 17.71
CA GLU A 147 18.05 -21.13 18.77
C GLU A 147 17.26 -22.34 18.26
N ARG A 148 17.94 -23.47 18.02
CA ARG A 148 17.24 -24.71 17.66
C ARG A 148 16.29 -25.08 18.80
N ASN A 149 14.98 -25.02 18.53
CA ASN A 149 13.92 -25.39 19.46
C ASN A 149 14.27 -26.70 20.18
N GLY A 150 14.41 -26.64 21.51
CA GLY A 150 14.69 -27.81 22.36
C GLY A 150 13.56 -28.85 22.41
N PHE A 151 12.39 -28.54 21.82
CA PHE A 151 11.20 -29.38 21.82
C PHE A 151 11.05 -30.30 20.58
N GLY A 152 12.02 -30.29 19.65
CA GLY A 152 11.95 -31.10 18.43
C GLY A 152 10.96 -30.56 17.39
N ALA A 153 10.92 -31.19 16.21
CA ALA A 153 9.99 -30.80 15.14
C ALA A 153 8.55 -31.04 15.58
N MET A 154 7.76 -29.97 15.77
CA MET A 154 6.32 -30.11 16.02
C MET A 154 5.64 -30.73 14.79
N ASN A 155 4.77 -31.72 15.03
CA ASN A 155 3.94 -32.29 13.97
C ASN A 155 3.04 -31.20 13.36
N PHE A 156 3.08 -31.04 12.04
CA PHE A 156 2.34 -30.00 11.32
C PHE A 156 0.84 -30.00 11.64
N SER A 157 0.22 -31.18 11.76
CA SER A 157 -1.18 -31.32 12.14
C SER A 157 -1.48 -30.72 13.52
N HIS A 158 -0.63 -31.02 14.52
CA HIS A 158 -0.75 -30.45 15.86
C HIS A 158 -0.55 -28.93 15.85
N TYR A 159 0.41 -28.44 15.06
CA TYR A 159 0.63 -27.00 14.88
C TYR A 159 -0.61 -26.31 14.28
N MET A 160 -1.23 -26.91 13.26
CA MET A 160 -2.41 -26.33 12.62
C MET A 160 -3.64 -26.34 13.55
N HIS A 161 -3.80 -27.36 14.39
CA HIS A 161 -4.85 -27.41 15.41
C HIS A 161 -4.68 -26.33 16.48
N THR A 162 -3.46 -26.15 16.98
CA THR A 162 -3.16 -25.10 17.96
C THR A 162 -3.34 -23.70 17.36
N LEU A 163 -2.93 -23.47 16.12
CA LEU A 163 -3.18 -22.22 15.41
C LEU A 163 -4.69 -21.96 15.23
N TRP A 164 -5.46 -22.99 14.91
CA TRP A 164 -6.92 -22.89 14.82
C TRP A 164 -7.55 -22.51 16.16
N ASP A 165 -7.05 -23.05 17.27
CA ASP A 165 -7.50 -22.67 18.61
C ASP A 165 -7.25 -21.19 18.90
N VAL A 166 -6.11 -20.65 18.46
CA VAL A 166 -5.78 -19.23 18.57
C VAL A 166 -6.71 -18.36 17.73
N ILE A 167 -6.98 -18.73 16.46
CA ILE A 167 -7.86 -17.96 15.56
C ILE A 167 -9.30 -17.87 16.10
N LYS A 168 -9.79 -18.93 16.75
CA LYS A 168 -11.13 -18.95 17.37
C LYS A 168 -11.27 -18.03 18.58
N THR A 169 -10.18 -17.52 19.15
CA THR A 169 -10.25 -16.64 20.32
C THR A 169 -10.86 -15.29 19.97
N ARG A 170 -11.65 -14.74 20.90
CA ARG A 170 -12.34 -13.46 20.69
C ARG A 170 -11.44 -12.31 20.31
N ALA A 171 -10.29 -12.21 20.97
CA ALA A 171 -9.34 -11.13 20.69
C ALA A 171 -8.82 -11.18 19.23
N VAL A 172 -8.61 -12.38 18.68
CA VAL A 172 -8.02 -12.57 17.35
C VAL A 172 -9.05 -12.33 16.25
N TYR A 173 -10.18 -13.04 16.23
CA TYR A 173 -11.15 -12.86 15.14
C TYR A 173 -11.75 -11.44 15.13
N GLN A 174 -11.89 -10.81 16.30
CA GLN A 174 -12.41 -9.46 16.40
C GLN A 174 -11.44 -8.44 15.77
N TYR A 175 -10.14 -8.60 16.04
CA TYR A 175 -9.11 -7.75 15.46
C TYR A 175 -8.94 -7.99 13.95
N ILE A 176 -9.01 -9.25 13.49
CA ILE A 176 -8.97 -9.58 12.05
C ILE A 176 -10.13 -8.90 11.31
N ALA A 177 -11.34 -8.99 11.84
CA ALA A 177 -12.51 -8.36 11.23
C ALA A 177 -12.38 -6.83 11.20
N TYR A 178 -11.89 -6.21 12.29
CA TYR A 178 -11.58 -4.79 12.31
C TYR A 178 -10.60 -4.41 11.19
N GLN A 179 -9.44 -5.09 11.11
CA GLN A 179 -8.39 -4.79 10.14
C GLN A 179 -8.92 -4.89 8.70
N PHE A 180 -9.73 -5.92 8.41
CA PHE A 180 -10.27 -6.16 7.07
C PHE A 180 -11.34 -5.12 6.69
N PHE A 181 -12.41 -5.01 7.47
CA PHE A 181 -13.54 -4.14 7.12
C PHE A 181 -13.18 -2.66 7.24
N SER A 182 -12.50 -2.26 8.32
CA SER A 182 -12.01 -0.88 8.45
C SER A 182 -11.01 -0.56 7.34
N GLY A 183 -10.16 -1.52 6.97
CA GLY A 183 -9.20 -1.37 5.87
C GLY A 183 -9.88 -1.11 4.53
N ILE A 184 -10.94 -1.85 4.19
CA ILE A 184 -11.68 -1.67 2.92
C ILE A 184 -12.22 -0.24 2.81
N PHE A 185 -12.83 0.27 3.89
CA PHE A 185 -13.40 1.61 3.89
C PHE A 185 -12.35 2.71 3.95
N ALA A 186 -11.25 2.52 4.69
CA ALA A 186 -10.17 3.51 4.80
C ALA A 186 -9.31 3.62 3.53
N GLN A 187 -9.19 2.52 2.78
CA GLN A 187 -8.45 2.47 1.50
C GLN A 187 -9.33 2.81 0.29
N PHE A 188 -10.61 3.14 0.52
CA PHE A 188 -11.50 3.56 -0.55
C PHE A 188 -11.01 4.90 -1.10
N THR A 189 -10.94 5.01 -2.43
CA THR A 189 -10.36 6.18 -3.10
C THR A 189 -11.22 6.59 -4.31
N TYR A 190 -10.69 7.43 -5.18
CA TYR A 190 -11.30 7.81 -6.46
C TYR A 190 -10.32 7.59 -7.60
N VAL A 191 -10.82 7.23 -8.78
CA VAL A 191 -10.00 6.78 -9.91
C VAL A 191 -9.25 7.94 -10.59
N SER A 192 -9.80 9.15 -10.54
CA SER A 192 -9.32 10.30 -11.32
C SER A 192 -8.19 11.09 -10.65
N LYS A 193 -7.48 10.53 -9.66
CA LYS A 193 -6.39 11.21 -8.94
C LYS A 193 -5.28 11.70 -9.88
N ASN A 194 -4.82 10.85 -10.78
CA ASN A 194 -3.70 11.16 -11.68
C ASN A 194 -4.06 12.21 -12.75
N PRO A 195 -5.20 12.10 -13.46
CA PRO A 195 -5.65 13.17 -14.36
C PRO A 195 -5.79 14.53 -13.68
N VAL A 196 -6.31 14.59 -12.45
CA VAL A 196 -6.49 15.86 -11.72
C VAL A 196 -5.14 16.46 -11.34
N MET A 197 -4.21 15.63 -10.85
CA MET A 197 -2.87 16.06 -10.48
C MET A 197 -2.12 16.67 -11.66
N ARG A 198 -2.17 16.03 -12.84
CA ARG A 198 -1.47 16.48 -14.04
C ARG A 198 -2.14 17.67 -14.71
N ASN A 199 -3.46 17.63 -14.88
CA ASN A 199 -4.19 18.61 -15.72
C ASN A 199 -4.71 19.83 -14.93
N TRP A 200 -5.10 19.68 -13.66
CA TRP A 200 -5.67 20.78 -12.87
C TRP A 200 -4.67 21.34 -11.87
N ALA A 201 -3.94 20.48 -11.17
CA ALA A 201 -2.96 20.95 -10.20
C ALA A 201 -1.63 21.39 -10.85
N ASN A 202 -1.46 21.20 -12.18
CA ASN A 202 -0.26 21.54 -12.96
C ASN A 202 1.04 21.08 -12.28
N VAL A 203 0.99 19.89 -11.66
CA VAL A 203 2.17 19.30 -11.03
C VAL A 203 3.15 18.93 -12.14
N SER A 204 4.36 19.50 -12.11
CA SER A 204 5.39 19.14 -13.09
C SER A 204 5.74 17.66 -12.95
N PRO A 205 6.13 16.97 -14.02
CA PRO A 205 6.55 15.56 -13.93
C PRO A 205 7.71 15.34 -12.96
N VAL A 206 8.56 16.37 -12.74
CA VAL A 206 9.63 16.35 -11.74
C VAL A 206 9.06 16.43 -10.31
N ALA A 207 8.06 17.28 -10.08
CA ALA A 207 7.34 17.33 -8.81
C ALA A 207 6.54 16.03 -8.59
N GLU A 208 5.94 15.44 -9.62
CA GLU A 208 5.31 14.14 -9.55
C GLU A 208 6.35 13.04 -9.24
N LYS A 209 7.45 12.93 -9.96
CA LYS A 209 8.46 11.87 -9.75
C LYS A 209 9.22 11.99 -8.42
N ASN A 210 9.56 13.20 -8.01
CA ASN A 210 10.33 13.43 -6.78
C ASN A 210 9.43 13.65 -5.55
N LEU A 211 8.15 13.99 -5.72
CA LEU A 211 7.22 14.28 -4.62
C LEU A 211 5.99 13.37 -4.55
N LEU A 212 5.56 12.66 -5.60
CA LEU A 212 4.37 11.78 -5.58
C LEU A 212 4.25 10.83 -6.81
N ARG A 213 4.57 9.53 -6.65
CA ARG A 213 4.09 8.49 -7.59
C ARG A 213 2.92 7.74 -7.00
N ASP A 214 1.72 7.91 -7.57
CA ASP A 214 0.43 7.18 -7.43
C ASP A 214 -0.12 6.90 -6.01
N TRP A 215 0.69 6.35 -5.12
CA TRP A 215 0.39 6.04 -3.73
C TRP A 215 1.16 7.03 -2.86
N GLY A 216 0.51 7.70 -1.90
CA GLY A 216 1.13 8.75 -1.06
C GLY A 216 2.38 8.33 -0.27
N ASP A 217 2.81 7.08 -0.40
CA ASP A 217 3.89 6.43 0.33
C ASP A 217 5.24 6.43 -0.41
N ILE A 218 5.31 6.93 -1.66
CA ILE A 218 6.53 6.86 -2.51
C ILE A 218 7.18 8.26 -2.65
N CYS A 219 7.16 9.07 -1.59
CA CYS A 219 7.95 10.30 -1.52
C CYS A 219 9.01 10.15 -0.43
N PRO A 220 10.26 10.61 -0.65
CA PRO A 220 11.25 10.69 0.42
C PRO A 220 10.72 11.48 1.61
N MET A 221 10.02 12.61 1.37
CA MET A 221 9.47 13.44 2.43
C MET A 221 8.29 12.78 3.15
N SER A 222 7.36 12.15 2.42
CA SER A 222 6.23 11.43 3.03
C SER A 222 6.72 10.26 3.87
N THR A 223 7.71 9.52 3.37
CA THR A 223 8.40 8.44 4.07
C THR A 223 9.19 8.94 5.28
N CYS A 224 9.85 10.09 5.20
CA CYS A 224 10.52 10.71 6.35
C CYS A 224 9.52 11.06 7.44
N VAL A 225 8.42 11.71 7.08
CA VAL A 225 7.36 12.08 8.04
C VAL A 225 6.78 10.82 8.68
N TYR A 226 6.55 9.77 7.89
CA TYR A 226 6.11 8.46 8.37
C TYR A 226 7.12 7.82 9.35
N ALA A 227 8.41 7.79 9.00
CA ALA A 227 9.47 7.24 9.83
C ALA A 227 9.64 8.03 11.14
N VAL A 228 9.58 9.37 11.07
CA VAL A 228 9.62 10.25 12.25
C VAL A 228 8.39 10.03 13.13
N ALA A 229 7.20 9.87 12.54
CA ALA A 229 5.98 9.57 13.27
C ALA A 229 6.08 8.22 14.00
N ILE A 230 6.59 7.17 13.34
CA ILE A 230 6.87 5.87 13.97
C ILE A 230 7.89 6.01 15.09
N TRP A 231 9.00 6.71 14.86
CA TRP A 231 10.04 6.89 15.87
C TRP A 231 9.51 7.63 17.10
N PHE A 232 8.73 8.69 16.88
CA PHE A 232 8.12 9.47 17.95
C PHE A 232 7.09 8.65 18.74
N ALA A 233 6.12 8.05 18.04
CA ALA A 233 5.07 7.24 18.67
C ALA A 233 5.63 5.97 19.32
N GLY A 234 6.65 5.35 18.74
CA GLY A 234 7.29 4.17 19.29
C GLY A 234 8.14 4.46 20.53
N ASN A 235 8.76 5.64 20.65
CA ASN A 235 9.55 6.01 21.83
C ASN A 235 8.73 6.65 22.95
N TYR A 236 7.82 7.56 22.63
CA TYR A 236 7.04 8.30 23.61
C TYR A 236 5.65 7.70 23.85
N GLY A 237 5.11 6.93 22.90
CA GLY A 237 3.76 6.37 22.96
C GLY A 237 3.62 5.04 23.70
N ARG A 238 4.70 4.48 24.26
CA ARG A 238 4.67 3.16 24.94
C ARG A 238 3.71 3.12 26.14
N ASN A 239 3.57 4.25 26.84
CA ASN A 239 2.73 4.42 28.04
C ASN A 239 1.46 5.24 27.78
N TRP A 240 1.15 5.57 26.52
CA TRP A 240 -0.06 6.37 26.26
C TRP A 240 -1.31 5.58 26.61
N ASP A 241 -2.30 6.25 27.19
CA ASP A 241 -3.63 5.69 27.39
C ASP A 241 -4.30 5.48 26.04
N TRP A 242 -4.53 4.24 25.64
CA TRP A 242 -5.07 3.89 24.33
C TRP A 242 -6.45 4.50 24.06
N ARG A 243 -7.26 4.78 25.09
CA ARG A 243 -8.51 5.55 24.94
C ARG A 243 -8.28 7.01 24.56
N ARG A 244 -7.28 7.66 25.16
CA ARG A 244 -6.91 9.04 24.84
C ARG A 244 -6.24 9.09 23.48
N THR A 245 -5.35 8.15 23.19
CA THR A 245 -4.73 8.02 21.87
C THR A 245 -5.77 7.76 20.80
N ALA A 246 -6.70 6.81 20.97
CA ALA A 246 -7.74 6.55 19.97
C ALA A 246 -8.66 7.76 19.75
N ALA A 247 -9.04 8.49 20.81
CA ALA A 247 -9.83 9.72 20.68
C ALA A 247 -9.05 10.83 19.96
N VAL A 248 -7.78 11.03 20.31
CA VAL A 248 -6.90 12.01 19.66
C VAL A 248 -6.65 11.64 18.20
N THR A 249 -6.36 10.36 17.90
CA THR A 249 -6.18 9.86 16.54
C THR A 249 -7.46 9.99 15.74
N MET A 250 -8.63 9.75 16.33
CA MET A 250 -9.92 9.95 15.67
C MET A 250 -10.17 11.42 15.33
N VAL A 251 -9.94 12.34 16.27
CA VAL A 251 -10.08 13.78 16.03
C VAL A 251 -9.06 14.27 15.01
N ALA A 252 -7.80 13.82 15.11
CA ALA A 252 -6.75 14.15 14.15
C ALA A 252 -7.06 13.61 12.75
N TYR A 253 -7.61 12.41 12.65
CA TYR A 253 -8.02 11.82 11.38
C TYR A 253 -9.21 12.57 10.76
N VAL A 254 -10.23 12.92 11.55
CA VAL A 254 -11.35 13.74 11.07
C VAL A 254 -10.87 15.13 10.64
N ALA A 255 -9.94 15.75 11.39
CA ALA A 255 -9.34 17.03 11.03
C ALA A 255 -8.53 16.92 9.73
N TYR A 256 -7.76 15.84 9.56
CA TYR A 256 -7.05 15.53 8.32
C TYR A 256 -8.01 15.38 7.14
N VAL A 257 -9.03 14.53 7.27
CA VAL A 257 -10.04 14.30 6.21
C VAL A 257 -10.75 15.61 5.83
N SER A 258 -11.03 16.46 6.82
CA SER A 258 -11.65 17.77 6.57
C SER A 258 -10.71 18.73 5.83
N LEU A 259 -9.42 18.74 6.18
CA LEU A 259 -8.41 19.56 5.51
C LEU A 259 -8.18 19.07 4.07
N ASP A 260 -8.07 17.76 3.88
CA ASP A 260 -8.00 17.11 2.57
C ASP A 260 -9.21 17.43 1.70
N ALA A 261 -10.41 17.43 2.31
CA ALA A 261 -11.62 17.82 1.63
C ALA A 261 -11.65 19.25 1.18
N PHE A 262 -11.26 20.15 2.07
CA PHE A 262 -11.14 21.55 1.75
C PHE A 262 -10.14 21.78 0.60
N CYS A 263 -8.94 21.18 0.68
CA CYS A 263 -7.92 21.34 -0.35
C CYS A 263 -8.38 20.84 -1.72
N LYS A 264 -8.95 19.62 -1.79
CA LYS A 264 -9.41 19.03 -3.05
C LYS A 264 -10.57 19.83 -3.66
N LEU A 265 -11.55 20.26 -2.87
CA LEU A 265 -12.67 21.05 -3.38
C LEU A 265 -12.21 22.40 -3.95
N LEU A 266 -11.26 23.08 -3.30
CA LEU A 266 -10.69 24.32 -3.82
C LEU A 266 -9.98 24.14 -5.17
N THR A 267 -9.31 23.00 -5.37
CA THR A 267 -8.66 22.65 -6.64
C THR A 267 -9.67 22.28 -7.73
N ILE A 268 -10.69 21.47 -7.38
CA ILE A 268 -11.77 21.06 -8.30
C ILE A 268 -12.53 22.28 -8.82
N TRP A 269 -12.89 23.22 -7.94
CA TRP A 269 -13.66 24.43 -8.31
C TRP A 269 -12.83 25.58 -8.88
N ASN A 270 -11.53 25.36 -9.15
CA ASN A 270 -10.62 26.35 -9.74
C ASN A 270 -10.45 27.62 -8.90
N ILE A 271 -10.41 27.50 -7.57
CA ILE A 271 -10.10 28.61 -6.67
C ILE A 271 -8.59 28.64 -6.40
N ILE A 272 -8.00 27.49 -6.05
CA ILE A 272 -6.55 27.34 -5.82
C ILE A 272 -6.04 26.08 -6.55
N ARG A 273 -5.26 26.29 -7.61
CA ARG A 273 -4.59 25.25 -8.41
C ARG A 273 -3.07 25.39 -8.28
N SER A 274 -2.57 25.14 -7.07
CA SER A 274 -1.14 25.15 -6.79
C SER A 274 -0.64 23.71 -6.62
N PRO A 275 0.46 23.31 -7.29
CA PRO A 275 1.07 21.99 -7.11
C PRO A 275 1.34 21.69 -5.64
N TRP A 276 1.95 22.63 -4.92
CA TRP A 276 2.33 22.46 -3.52
C TRP A 276 1.13 22.30 -2.58
N PHE A 277 0.00 22.90 -2.94
CA PHE A 277 -1.24 22.79 -2.16
C PHE A 277 -1.88 21.40 -2.31
N TRP A 278 -1.83 20.84 -3.52
CA TRP A 278 -2.26 19.46 -3.79
C TRP A 278 -1.31 18.42 -3.17
N LEU A 279 0.00 18.65 -3.29
CA LEU A 279 1.04 17.72 -2.84
C LEU A 279 1.26 17.75 -1.32
N GLY A 280 1.03 18.88 -0.65
CA GLY A 280 1.28 19.02 0.79
C GLY A 280 0.29 18.25 1.66
N THR A 281 -0.95 18.06 1.19
CA THR A 281 -2.01 17.45 1.99
C THR A 281 -1.75 15.95 2.29
N PRO A 282 -1.39 15.11 1.30
CA PRO A 282 -1.01 13.71 1.55
C PRO A 282 0.20 13.52 2.48
N ILE A 283 1.09 14.51 2.59
CA ILE A 283 2.24 14.42 3.51
C ILE A 283 1.77 14.47 4.97
N LEU A 284 0.73 15.26 5.26
CA LEU A 284 0.15 15.34 6.61
C LEU A 284 -0.54 14.03 7.01
N GLU A 285 -1.05 13.26 6.06
CA GLU A 285 -1.67 11.95 6.28
C GLU A 285 -0.68 10.92 6.84
N GLN A 286 0.60 11.04 6.49
CA GLN A 286 1.61 10.07 6.90
C GLN A 286 1.84 10.04 8.41
N ILE A 287 1.54 11.14 9.10
CA ILE A 287 1.67 11.21 10.56
C ILE A 287 0.68 10.25 11.24
N PRO A 288 -0.65 10.37 11.06
CA PRO A 288 -1.59 9.43 11.66
C PRO A 288 -1.40 8.00 11.16
N LEU A 289 -1.04 7.79 9.88
CA LEU A 289 -0.76 6.45 9.36
C LEU A 289 0.42 5.78 10.10
N GLY A 290 1.53 6.50 10.30
CA GLY A 290 2.69 5.98 11.03
C GLY A 290 2.38 5.63 12.49
N VAL A 291 1.56 6.45 13.15
CA VAL A 291 1.09 6.19 14.53
C VAL A 291 0.19 4.95 14.58
N ILE A 292 -0.76 4.81 13.65
CA ILE A 292 -1.67 3.66 13.58
C ILE A 292 -0.89 2.38 13.30
N PHE A 293 0.12 2.44 12.42
CA PHE A 293 0.95 1.30 12.09
C PHE A 293 1.71 0.75 13.29
N ILE A 294 2.42 1.60 14.05
CA ILE A 294 3.20 1.13 15.21
C ILE A 294 2.29 0.66 16.36
N VAL A 295 1.12 1.28 16.55
CA VAL A 295 0.13 0.81 17.54
C VAL A 295 -0.43 -0.56 17.13
N SER A 296 -0.71 -0.74 15.84
CA SER A 296 -1.17 -2.02 15.29
C SER A 296 -0.11 -3.11 15.47
N SER A 297 1.18 -2.81 15.23
CA SER A 297 2.25 -3.79 15.45
C SER A 297 2.40 -4.19 16.92
N PHE A 298 2.16 -3.28 17.86
CA PHE A 298 2.13 -3.62 19.30
C PHE A 298 0.96 -4.55 19.65
N ILE A 299 -0.20 -4.37 19.02
CA ILE A 299 -1.35 -5.26 19.21
C ILE A 299 -1.02 -6.68 18.73
N ILE A 300 -0.34 -6.81 17.60
CA ILE A 300 0.06 -8.11 17.04
C ILE A 300 0.97 -8.87 18.02
N VAL A 301 1.95 -8.20 18.65
CA VAL A 301 2.85 -8.82 19.63
C VAL A 301 2.09 -9.39 20.83
N GLU A 302 1.07 -8.67 21.30
CA GLU A 302 0.28 -9.08 22.46
C GLU A 302 -0.74 -10.19 22.10
N LEU A 303 -1.24 -10.19 20.86
CA LEU A 303 -2.14 -11.23 20.35
C LEU A 303 -1.40 -12.53 20.08
N ALA A 304 -0.20 -12.46 19.50
CA ALA A 304 0.62 -13.62 19.20
C ALA A 304 0.81 -14.52 20.43
N THR A 305 0.60 -15.82 20.23
CA THR A 305 0.90 -16.85 21.23
C THR A 305 2.29 -17.40 21.00
N GLU A 306 2.95 -17.82 22.08
CA GLU A 306 4.25 -18.48 22.01
C GLU A 306 4.20 -19.64 21.00
N GLY A 307 5.14 -19.66 20.05
CA GLY A 307 5.21 -20.65 18.98
C GLY A 307 4.38 -20.34 17.72
N HIS A 308 3.48 -19.35 17.74
CA HIS A 308 2.66 -18.94 16.57
C HIS A 308 2.93 -17.51 16.09
N GLU A 309 4.02 -16.89 16.54
CA GLU A 309 4.31 -15.47 16.33
C GLU A 309 4.39 -15.09 14.84
N GLY A 310 5.20 -15.82 14.06
CA GLY A 310 5.34 -15.59 12.62
C GLY A 310 4.03 -15.84 11.86
N ALA A 311 3.29 -16.90 12.20
CA ALA A 311 2.00 -17.21 11.56
C ALA A 311 0.94 -16.14 11.85
N MET A 312 0.85 -15.67 13.10
CA MET A 312 -0.07 -14.62 13.51
C MET A 312 0.27 -13.28 12.88
N TYR A 313 1.56 -12.91 12.85
CA TYR A 313 1.99 -11.67 12.22
C TYR A 313 1.73 -11.69 10.71
N GLY A 314 2.11 -12.79 10.03
CA GLY A 314 1.85 -13.00 8.62
C GLY A 314 0.35 -12.95 8.27
N LEU A 315 -0.48 -13.61 9.07
CA LEU A 315 -1.94 -13.57 8.92
C LEU A 315 -2.48 -12.14 9.03
N LEU A 316 -2.13 -11.41 10.08
CA LEU A 316 -2.66 -10.06 10.32
C LEU A 316 -2.18 -9.06 9.27
N THR A 317 -0.94 -9.21 8.79
CA THR A 317 -0.40 -8.41 7.69
C THR A 317 -1.10 -8.74 6.36
N ALA A 318 -1.33 -10.02 6.07
CA ALA A 318 -2.04 -10.46 4.88
C ALA A 318 -3.48 -9.94 4.86
N VAL A 319 -4.18 -9.96 6.00
CA VAL A 319 -5.55 -9.43 6.14
C VAL A 319 -5.60 -7.94 5.77
N TYR A 320 -4.64 -7.15 6.24
CA TYR A 320 -4.56 -5.74 5.89
C TYR A 320 -4.32 -5.54 4.38
N ASN A 321 -3.35 -6.25 3.80
CA ASN A 321 -3.02 -6.15 2.38
C ASN A 321 -4.17 -6.64 1.47
N LEU A 322 -4.98 -7.60 1.92
CA LEU A 322 -6.17 -8.06 1.21
C LEU A 322 -7.30 -7.02 1.16
N SER A 323 -7.32 -6.03 2.08
CA SER A 323 -8.35 -4.99 2.07
C SER A 323 -8.21 -4.01 0.89
N ILE A 324 -6.98 -3.76 0.43
CA ILE A 324 -6.64 -2.82 -0.65
C ILE A 324 -7.27 -3.19 -2.01
N PRO A 325 -7.12 -4.42 -2.54
CA PRO A 325 -7.73 -4.79 -3.83
C PRO A 325 -9.26 -4.74 -3.78
N PHE A 326 -9.87 -5.06 -2.63
CA PHE A 326 -11.32 -4.92 -2.44
C PHE A 326 -11.76 -3.45 -2.46
N ALA A 327 -11.07 -2.59 -1.71
CA ALA A 327 -11.33 -1.15 -1.74
C ALA A 327 -11.20 -0.57 -3.16
N THR A 328 -10.17 -0.99 -3.89
CA THR A 328 -9.92 -0.59 -5.28
C THR A 328 -11.02 -1.09 -6.22
N ALA A 329 -11.47 -2.34 -6.06
CA ALA A 329 -12.55 -2.88 -6.86
C ALA A 329 -13.87 -2.12 -6.63
N ILE A 330 -14.23 -1.85 -5.37
CA ILE A 330 -15.43 -1.06 -5.03
C ILE A 330 -15.29 0.36 -5.59
N THR A 331 -14.12 0.98 -5.43
CA THR A 331 -13.80 2.31 -5.99
C THR A 331 -14.04 2.35 -7.51
N ARG A 332 -13.57 1.34 -8.26
CA ARG A 332 -13.78 1.27 -9.71
C ARG A 332 -15.24 1.08 -10.08
N ASN A 333 -16.00 0.29 -9.31
CA ASN A 333 -17.44 0.12 -9.54
C ASN A 333 -18.25 1.39 -9.26
N VAL A 334 -17.84 2.18 -8.26
CA VAL A 334 -18.46 3.50 -8.02
C VAL A 334 -18.05 4.48 -9.13
N ALA A 335 -16.78 4.46 -9.53
CA ALA A 335 -16.28 5.34 -10.58
C ALA A 335 -16.93 5.06 -11.95
N SER A 336 -17.31 3.81 -12.27
CA SER A 336 -17.98 3.49 -13.54
C SER A 336 -19.37 4.11 -13.70
N LEU A 337 -19.97 4.61 -12.60
CA LEU A 337 -21.21 5.38 -12.63
C LEU A 337 -21.00 6.82 -13.13
N PHE A 338 -19.76 7.30 -13.12
CA PHE A 338 -19.40 8.67 -13.50
C PHE A 338 -18.43 8.63 -14.69
N ASP A 339 -18.73 9.41 -15.73
CA ASP A 339 -17.81 9.53 -16.88
C ASP A 339 -16.68 10.52 -16.54
N LEU A 340 -15.61 10.02 -15.91
CA LEU A 340 -14.44 10.79 -15.52
C LEU A 340 -13.21 10.46 -16.37
N SER A 341 -13.39 10.42 -17.69
CA SER A 341 -12.28 10.22 -18.63
C SER A 341 -11.26 11.36 -18.55
N THR A 342 -10.00 11.05 -18.86
CA THR A 342 -8.90 12.04 -18.84
C THR A 342 -9.21 13.24 -19.73
N GLU A 343 -9.84 13.01 -20.88
CA GLU A 343 -10.26 14.05 -21.85
C GLU A 343 -11.31 14.99 -21.27
N ARG A 344 -12.34 14.44 -20.60
CA ARG A 344 -13.39 15.26 -19.96
C ARG A 344 -12.80 16.11 -18.84
N ILE A 345 -11.84 15.56 -18.08
CA ILE A 345 -11.10 16.27 -17.04
C ILE A 345 -10.26 17.40 -17.64
N GLN A 346 -9.59 17.18 -18.78
CA GLN A 346 -8.85 18.23 -19.49
C GLN A 346 -9.74 19.37 -19.98
N ASN A 347 -10.98 19.06 -20.38
CA ASN A 347 -11.95 20.07 -20.81
C ASN A 347 -12.53 20.92 -19.68
N ASP A 348 -12.31 20.53 -18.41
CA ASP A 348 -12.58 21.35 -17.21
C ASP A 348 -13.99 22.00 -17.16
N SER A 349 -15.00 21.28 -17.66
CA SER A 349 -16.39 21.74 -17.66
C SER A 349 -17.03 21.68 -16.27
N THR A 350 -18.04 22.51 -16.02
CA THR A 350 -18.79 22.54 -14.74
C THR A 350 -19.46 21.21 -14.41
N GLY A 351 -19.87 20.44 -15.42
CA GLY A 351 -20.42 19.09 -15.23
C GLY A 351 -19.39 18.13 -14.64
N VAL A 352 -18.16 18.13 -15.18
CA VAL A 352 -17.07 17.27 -14.69
C VAL A 352 -16.67 17.63 -13.26
N ARG A 353 -16.62 18.92 -12.94
CA ARG A 353 -16.35 19.38 -11.57
C ARG A 353 -17.41 18.90 -10.57
N THR A 354 -18.67 18.82 -11.00
CA THR A 354 -19.77 18.31 -10.18
C THR A 354 -19.66 16.81 -9.98
N ASP A 355 -19.48 16.05 -11.07
CA ASP A 355 -19.29 14.60 -11.03
C ASP A 355 -18.08 14.22 -10.16
N MET A 356 -16.99 14.98 -10.29
CA MET A 356 -15.80 14.79 -9.47
C MET A 356 -16.04 15.13 -8.00
N THR A 357 -16.74 16.23 -7.71
CA THR A 357 -17.11 16.58 -6.32
C THR A 357 -17.89 15.44 -5.66
N ILE A 358 -18.83 14.82 -6.38
CA ILE A 358 -19.63 13.70 -5.86
C ILE A 358 -18.73 12.48 -5.55
N THR A 359 -17.85 12.08 -6.47
CA THR A 359 -16.97 10.93 -6.24
C THR A 359 -16.04 11.12 -5.04
N VAL A 360 -15.51 12.33 -4.86
CA VAL A 360 -14.64 12.62 -3.72
C VAL A 360 -15.43 12.69 -2.40
N LEU A 361 -16.68 13.20 -2.42
CA LEU A 361 -17.58 13.14 -1.26
C LEU A 361 -17.94 11.70 -0.85
N ILE A 362 -18.19 10.82 -1.82
CA ILE A 362 -18.41 9.39 -1.56
C ILE A 362 -17.18 8.78 -0.89
N MET A 363 -15.98 9.12 -1.38
CA MET A 363 -14.72 8.66 -0.78
C MET A 363 -14.58 9.07 0.68
N TRP A 364 -14.76 10.35 1.01
CA TRP A 364 -14.65 10.78 2.41
C TRP A 364 -15.75 10.18 3.29
N THR A 365 -16.95 9.98 2.75
CA THR A 365 -18.04 9.31 3.49
C THR A 365 -17.65 7.88 3.84
N ALA A 366 -17.06 7.14 2.89
CA ALA A 366 -16.53 5.80 3.14
C ALA A 366 -15.38 5.83 4.16
N ASN A 367 -14.41 6.75 4.01
CA ASN A 367 -13.29 6.87 4.93
C ASN A 367 -13.75 7.22 6.36
N LEU A 368 -14.72 8.11 6.53
CA LEU A 368 -15.31 8.41 7.84
C LEU A 368 -16.12 7.23 8.39
N PHE A 369 -16.78 6.46 7.53
CA PHE A 369 -17.50 5.25 7.94
C PHE A 369 -16.57 4.15 8.47
N SER A 370 -15.30 4.13 8.05
CA SER A 370 -14.30 3.23 8.64
C SER A 370 -14.18 3.39 10.17
N LEU A 371 -14.44 4.59 10.70
CA LEU A 371 -14.40 4.89 12.13
C LEU A 371 -15.45 4.11 12.93
N VAL A 372 -16.56 3.68 12.32
CA VAL A 372 -17.56 2.85 13.00
C VAL A 372 -16.95 1.53 13.46
N PHE A 373 -15.99 1.00 12.70
CA PHE A 373 -15.30 -0.24 13.03
C PHE A 373 -14.29 -0.08 14.17
N LEU A 374 -13.87 1.14 14.55
CA LEU A 374 -13.00 1.36 15.72
C LEU A 374 -13.63 0.85 17.02
N VAL A 375 -14.96 0.74 17.11
CA VAL A 375 -15.64 0.13 18.27
C VAL A 375 -15.22 -1.33 18.45
N MET A 376 -14.82 -1.99 17.37
CA MET A 376 -14.33 -3.37 17.35
C MET A 376 -12.87 -3.48 17.80
N LEU A 377 -12.11 -2.38 17.86
CA LEU A 377 -10.72 -2.37 18.30
C LEU A 377 -10.62 -2.50 19.85
N PRO A 378 -9.77 -3.38 20.38
CA PRO A 378 -9.53 -3.49 21.83
C PRO A 378 -8.98 -2.16 22.39
N ARG A 379 -9.55 -1.67 23.50
CA ARG A 379 -9.26 -0.31 24.00
C ARG A 379 -7.94 -0.18 24.77
N GLN A 380 -7.20 -1.26 25.06
CA GLN A 380 -5.92 -1.22 25.81
C GLN A 380 -5.15 -2.55 25.73
N LYS A 381 -3.81 -2.54 25.92
CA LYS A 381 -2.97 -3.74 26.11
C LYS A 381 -3.56 -4.68 27.18
N GLU A 382 -4.00 -4.13 28.31
CA GLU A 382 -4.62 -4.87 29.41
C GLU A 382 -5.96 -5.49 29.02
N GLN A 383 -6.79 -4.78 28.24
CA GLN A 383 -8.04 -5.34 27.73
C GLN A 383 -7.81 -6.40 26.66
N THR A 384 -6.78 -6.27 25.83
CA THR A 384 -6.40 -7.33 24.88
C THR A 384 -5.95 -8.57 25.63
N ARG A 385 -5.16 -8.43 26.70
CA ARG A 385 -4.79 -9.55 27.58
C ARG A 385 -5.99 -10.13 28.32
N ALA A 386 -6.86 -9.28 28.87
CA ALA A 386 -8.07 -9.72 29.54
C ALA A 386 -9.02 -10.43 28.57
N MET A 387 -9.15 -9.98 27.32
CA MET A 387 -9.93 -10.67 26.29
C MET A 387 -9.25 -11.96 25.81
N LYS A 388 -7.92 -12.00 25.79
CA LYS A 388 -7.17 -13.23 25.51
C LYS A 388 -7.38 -14.27 26.62
N GLN A 389 -7.45 -13.85 27.88
CA GLN A 389 -7.60 -14.74 29.05
C GLN A 389 -9.06 -15.08 29.38
N LEU A 390 -10.01 -14.14 29.19
CA LEU A 390 -11.41 -14.24 29.65
C LEU A 390 -12.43 -14.19 28.50
N GLY A 391 -12.02 -13.86 27.28
CA GLY A 391 -12.93 -13.56 26.16
C GLY A 391 -13.58 -14.77 25.51
N GLY A 392 -13.22 -15.99 25.92
CA GLY A 392 -13.71 -17.24 25.36
C GLY A 392 -13.28 -17.47 23.91
N SER A 393 -13.66 -18.63 23.38
CA SER A 393 -13.47 -19.01 21.98
C SER A 393 -14.80 -19.31 21.33
N SER A 394 -14.95 -18.96 20.04
CA SER A 394 -16.14 -19.25 19.26
C SER A 394 -15.76 -19.94 17.96
N TYR A 395 -16.16 -21.20 17.83
CA TYR A 395 -15.93 -21.98 16.61
C TYR A 395 -16.61 -21.35 15.39
N PHE A 396 -17.86 -20.92 15.55
CA PHE A 396 -18.63 -20.31 14.47
C PHE A 396 -17.96 -19.03 13.93
N MET A 397 -17.55 -18.12 14.82
CA MET A 397 -16.86 -16.89 14.39
C MET A 397 -15.50 -17.19 13.74
N GLY A 398 -14.75 -18.18 14.24
CA GLY A 398 -13.51 -18.62 13.58
C GLY A 398 -13.74 -19.10 12.14
N VAL A 399 -14.80 -19.90 11.91
CA VAL A 399 -15.16 -20.37 10.56
C VAL A 399 -15.56 -19.21 9.66
N VAL A 400 -16.38 -18.28 10.15
CA VAL A 400 -16.74 -17.06 9.41
C VAL A 400 -15.48 -16.30 9.01
N THR A 401 -14.56 -16.08 9.95
CA THR A 401 -13.29 -15.37 9.71
C THR A 401 -12.45 -16.02 8.62
N VAL A 402 -12.23 -17.32 8.68
CA VAL A 402 -11.46 -18.02 7.64
C VAL A 402 -12.20 -18.01 6.31
N SER A 403 -13.52 -18.14 6.30
CA SER A 403 -14.31 -18.21 5.06
C SER A 403 -14.22 -16.92 4.23
N TYR A 404 -14.39 -15.74 4.83
CA TYR A 404 -14.30 -14.49 4.07
C TYR A 404 -12.86 -14.15 3.67
N LEU A 405 -11.86 -14.53 4.47
CA LEU A 405 -10.45 -14.33 4.10
C LEU A 405 -10.04 -15.24 2.94
N MET A 406 -10.47 -16.50 2.95
CA MET A 406 -10.24 -17.43 1.84
C MET A 406 -10.94 -16.96 0.58
N PHE A 407 -12.19 -16.49 0.69
CA PHE A 407 -12.88 -15.85 -0.43
C PHE A 407 -12.12 -14.64 -0.95
N ALA A 408 -11.66 -13.76 -0.05
CA ALA A 408 -10.89 -12.57 -0.42
C ALA A 408 -9.60 -12.93 -1.16
N LEU A 409 -8.84 -13.90 -0.65
CA LEU A 409 -7.61 -14.37 -1.27
C LEU A 409 -7.84 -14.99 -2.64
N LEU A 410 -8.84 -15.88 -2.77
CA LEU A 410 -9.20 -16.50 -4.05
C LEU A 410 -9.70 -15.48 -5.06
N TRP A 411 -10.51 -14.51 -4.63
CA TRP A 411 -11.00 -13.43 -5.47
C TRP A 411 -9.84 -12.57 -5.98
N THR A 412 -8.99 -12.05 -5.08
CA THR A 412 -7.86 -11.18 -5.45
C THR A 412 -6.88 -11.90 -6.36
N THR A 413 -6.57 -13.17 -6.09
CA THR A 413 -5.67 -13.96 -6.97
C THR A 413 -6.29 -14.20 -8.34
N ALA A 414 -7.58 -14.55 -8.40
CA ALA A 414 -8.30 -14.70 -9.67
C ALA A 414 -8.32 -13.40 -10.46
N THR A 415 -8.67 -12.26 -9.86
CA THR A 415 -8.70 -10.95 -10.55
C THR A 415 -7.32 -10.53 -11.04
N SER A 416 -6.28 -10.82 -10.25
CA SER A 416 -4.90 -10.49 -10.63
C SER A 416 -4.42 -11.35 -11.79
N LEU A 417 -4.70 -12.66 -11.79
CA LEU A 417 -4.39 -13.55 -12.90
C LEU A 417 -5.16 -13.20 -14.17
N LEU A 418 -6.45 -12.87 -14.05
CA LEU A 418 -7.26 -12.42 -15.18
C LEU A 418 -6.75 -11.10 -15.80
N SER A 419 -6.13 -10.23 -14.99
CA SER A 419 -5.57 -8.98 -15.51
C SER A 419 -4.28 -9.17 -16.34
N ILE A 420 -3.58 -10.31 -16.18
CA ILE A 420 -2.30 -10.58 -16.84
C ILE A 420 -2.49 -11.12 -18.26
N PHE A 421 -3.54 -11.91 -18.51
CA PHE A 421 -3.77 -12.50 -19.83
C PHE A 421 -4.56 -11.53 -20.73
N GLU A 422 -4.05 -11.27 -21.93
CA GLU A 422 -4.69 -10.38 -22.92
C GLU A 422 -6.15 -10.77 -23.24
N SER A 423 -6.46 -12.07 -23.21
CA SER A 423 -7.80 -12.58 -23.51
C SER A 423 -8.83 -12.33 -22.40
N THR A 424 -8.38 -12.09 -21.16
CA THR A 424 -9.26 -11.93 -20.00
C THR A 424 -9.14 -10.56 -19.31
N SER A 425 -8.13 -9.76 -19.66
CA SER A 425 -7.93 -8.40 -19.14
C SER A 425 -9.09 -7.45 -19.48
N CYS A 426 -9.82 -7.73 -20.56
CA CYS A 426 -10.99 -6.99 -20.98
C CYS A 426 -12.25 -7.26 -20.14
N LEU A 427 -12.26 -8.27 -19.26
CA LEU A 427 -13.42 -8.55 -18.40
C LEU A 427 -13.64 -7.44 -17.38
N VAL A 428 -14.90 -7.10 -17.12
CA VAL A 428 -15.29 -6.13 -16.08
C VAL A 428 -14.78 -6.55 -14.69
N ILE A 429 -14.74 -7.85 -14.43
CA ILE A 429 -14.19 -8.44 -13.19
C ILE A 429 -12.67 -8.20 -13.07
N ALA A 430 -11.94 -8.15 -14.19
CA ALA A 430 -10.52 -7.80 -14.23
C ALA A 430 -10.29 -6.27 -14.25
N GLY A 431 -11.36 -5.48 -14.28
CA GLY A 431 -11.32 -4.02 -14.39
C GLY A 431 -11.26 -3.48 -15.82
N GLY A 432 -11.52 -4.31 -16.83
CA GLY A 432 -11.63 -3.90 -18.24
C GLY A 432 -13.05 -3.45 -18.63
N ASN A 433 -13.18 -2.79 -19.79
CA ASN A 433 -14.44 -2.20 -20.27
C ASN A 433 -15.44 -3.21 -20.89
N GLY A 434 -15.14 -4.52 -20.82
CA GLY A 434 -15.91 -5.61 -21.40
C GLY A 434 -15.31 -6.08 -22.73
N CYS A 435 -15.04 -7.38 -22.87
CA CYS A 435 -14.43 -8.02 -24.05
C CYS A 435 -15.23 -7.95 -25.37
N GLY A 436 -16.37 -7.24 -25.38
CA GLY A 436 -17.22 -7.03 -26.56
C GLY A 436 -17.38 -5.56 -26.97
N LYS A 437 -16.84 -4.61 -26.20
CA LYS A 437 -16.71 -3.22 -26.65
C LYS A 437 -15.33 -3.09 -27.28
N SER A 438 -15.25 -3.34 -28.59
CA SER A 438 -14.12 -2.88 -29.38
C SER A 438 -13.82 -1.44 -29.00
N SER A 439 -12.57 -1.14 -28.67
CA SER A 439 -12.00 0.19 -28.54
C SER A 439 -12.54 1.10 -29.66
N SER A 440 -13.57 1.86 -29.35
CA SER A 440 -14.09 2.92 -30.20
C SER A 440 -13.82 4.21 -29.44
N SER A 441 -13.08 5.09 -30.13
CA SER A 441 -12.50 6.38 -29.74
C SER A 441 -11.39 6.29 -28.71
#